data_AF-A0A7S1HB02-F1
#
_entry.id   AF-A0A7S1HB02-F1
#
_cell.length_a   1.000
_cell.length_b   1.000
_cell.length_c   1.000
_cell.angle_alpha   90.00
_cell.angle_beta   90.00
_cell.angle_gamma   90.00
#
_symmetry.space_group_name_H-M   'P 1'
#
loop_
_entity.id
_entity.type
_entity.pdbx_description
1 polymer ?
#
loop_
_entity_poly.entity_id
_entity_poly.type
_entity_poly.pdbx_seq_one_letter_code
_entity_poly.pdbx_strand_id
1 'polypeptide(L)'
;SAPGADIADRAAWLLALRADRRLAHAMPDLHEQRALVPNDPLFRDPAHPENSQWWLDDQNNTSNAAAAGFTKAWDSTTGAAAPVIAVLDSGITSHGDLNGHLLPGYNFVSKPEFANNGGTGRSAGANDPGDSLTQAEFDGNTALWDGCVVNPTSSWHGTLVAGQLGAATNNGAGVAGINWNAQILPVRVSGKCGASVADMVDGMRWAAGLTVPGAPVNP
;
A
#
# COMPACT_ATOMS: atom_id res chain seq x y z
N SER A 1 -19.47 -35.45 23.23
CA SER A 1 -19.58 -35.03 21.82
C SER A 1 -21.01 -34.62 21.54
N ALA A 2 -21.27 -33.32 21.40
CA ALA A 2 -22.59 -32.83 20.98
C ALA A 2 -22.61 -32.69 19.45
N PRO A 3 -23.70 -33.12 18.77
CA PRO A 3 -23.79 -33.13 17.32
C PRO A 3 -24.14 -31.73 16.78
N GLY A 4 -23.44 -31.32 15.71
CA GLY A 4 -23.89 -30.38 14.68
C GLY A 4 -24.77 -29.18 15.06
N ALA A 5 -24.35 -28.36 16.02
CA ALA A 5 -25.01 -27.08 16.28
C ALA A 5 -24.50 -26.00 15.31
N ASP A 6 -25.44 -25.31 14.66
CA ASP A 6 -25.23 -24.12 13.82
C ASP A 6 -24.46 -23.03 14.60
N ILE A 7 -23.77 -22.13 13.90
CA ILE A 7 -22.99 -21.03 14.48
C ILE A 7 -23.87 -20.15 15.39
N ALA A 8 -25.15 -19.98 15.04
CA ALA A 8 -26.14 -19.28 15.86
C ALA A 8 -26.42 -20.00 17.20
N ASP A 9 -26.47 -21.33 17.20
CA ASP A 9 -26.71 -22.13 18.40
C ASP A 9 -25.52 -22.06 19.37
N ARG A 10 -24.28 -21.97 18.86
CA ARG A 10 -23.07 -21.85 19.69
C ARG A 10 -23.02 -20.54 20.48
N ALA A 11 -23.38 -19.43 19.84
CA ALA A 11 -23.38 -18.11 20.49
C ALA A 11 -24.42 -18.03 21.61
N ALA A 12 -25.63 -18.55 21.36
CA ALA A 12 -26.69 -18.64 22.37
C ALA A 12 -26.29 -19.56 23.54
N TRP A 13 -25.63 -20.70 23.26
CA TRP A 13 -25.14 -21.62 24.29
C TRP A 13 -24.04 -21.01 25.18
N LEU A 14 -23.09 -20.30 24.57
CA LEU A 14 -22.03 -19.59 25.30
C LEU A 14 -22.60 -18.47 26.18
N LEU A 15 -23.63 -17.77 25.71
CA LEU A 15 -24.32 -16.74 26.50
C LEU A 15 -25.00 -17.35 27.73
N ALA A 16 -25.65 -18.51 27.57
CA ALA A 16 -26.32 -19.23 28.65
C ALA A 16 -25.32 -19.75 29.70
N LEU A 17 -24.17 -20.30 29.27
CA LEU A 17 -23.10 -20.75 30.17
C LEU A 17 -22.46 -19.59 30.96
N ARG A 18 -22.28 -18.43 30.33
CA ARG A 18 -21.75 -17.22 31.00
C ARG A 18 -22.73 -16.60 32.00
N ALA A 19 -24.02 -16.89 31.89
CA ALA A 19 -25.06 -16.40 32.80
C ALA A 19 -25.25 -17.29 34.05
N ASP A 20 -24.69 -18.52 34.06
CA ASP A 20 -24.76 -19.41 35.21
C ASP A 20 -23.78 -18.97 36.32
N ARG A 21 -24.31 -18.58 37.47
CA ARG A 21 -23.53 -18.11 38.62
C ARG A 21 -22.62 -19.16 39.26
N ARG A 22 -22.72 -20.43 38.84
CA ARG A 22 -21.83 -21.52 39.28
C ARG A 22 -20.59 -21.66 38.41
N LEU A 23 -20.54 -21.00 37.25
CA LEU A 23 -19.43 -21.05 36.30
C LEU A 23 -18.57 -19.80 36.46
N ALA A 24 -17.30 -19.99 36.86
CA ALA A 24 -16.34 -18.89 36.95
C ALA A 24 -15.87 -18.41 35.56
N HIS A 25 -15.81 -19.32 34.57
CA HIS A 25 -15.50 -18.99 33.18
C HIS A 25 -15.98 -20.09 32.23
N ALA A 26 -16.41 -19.69 31.04
CA ALA A 26 -16.67 -20.59 29.92
C ALA A 26 -16.07 -19.98 28.65
N MET A 27 -15.13 -20.70 28.03
CA MET A 27 -14.51 -20.37 26.76
C MET A 27 -14.80 -21.49 25.75
N PRO A 28 -15.09 -21.17 24.48
CA PRO A 28 -15.25 -22.18 23.45
C PRO A 28 -13.93 -22.93 23.24
N ASP A 29 -14.03 -24.24 23.07
CA ASP A 29 -12.95 -25.05 22.52
C ASP A 29 -12.88 -24.77 21.01
N LEU A 30 -11.87 -24.01 20.60
CA LEU A 30 -11.65 -23.59 19.22
C LEU A 30 -10.46 -24.36 18.66
N HIS A 31 -10.62 -24.96 17.49
CA HIS A 31 -9.49 -25.44 16.72
C HIS A 31 -8.82 -24.22 16.07
N GLU A 32 -7.63 -23.84 16.56
CA GLU A 32 -6.86 -22.78 15.94
C GLU A 32 -6.53 -23.17 14.49
N GLN A 33 -7.01 -22.37 13.55
CA GLN A 33 -6.66 -22.52 12.15
C GLN A 33 -5.23 -22.03 11.94
N ARG A 34 -4.52 -22.62 10.98
CA ARG A 34 -3.22 -22.10 10.56
C ARG A 34 -3.43 -20.68 10.03
N ALA A 35 -2.56 -19.75 10.45
CA ALA A 35 -2.62 -18.36 10.01
C ALA A 35 -2.75 -18.25 8.48
N LEU A 36 -3.59 -17.34 8.01
CA LEU A 36 -3.82 -17.09 6.59
C LEU A 36 -2.52 -16.58 5.96
N VAL A 37 -1.96 -17.38 5.06
CA VAL A 37 -0.75 -17.07 4.31
C VAL A 37 -1.15 -16.81 2.85
N PRO A 38 -0.81 -15.64 2.28
CA PRO A 38 -1.02 -15.37 0.86
C PRO A 38 -0.32 -16.38 -0.04
N ASN A 39 -0.91 -16.67 -1.21
CA ASN A 39 -0.33 -17.57 -2.21
C ASN A 39 0.63 -16.87 -3.20
N ASP A 40 0.90 -15.57 -2.99
CA ASP A 40 1.72 -14.73 -3.85
C ASP A 40 3.19 -15.20 -3.79
N PRO A 41 3.85 -15.49 -4.94
CA PRO A 41 5.14 -16.18 -4.97
C PRO A 41 6.27 -15.45 -4.22
N LEU A 42 6.23 -14.12 -4.18
CA LEU A 42 7.26 -13.30 -3.51
C LEU A 42 6.92 -12.98 -2.06
N PHE A 43 5.76 -13.40 -1.54
CA PHE A 43 5.46 -13.27 -0.11
C PHE A 43 6.42 -14.11 0.72
N ARG A 44 6.58 -15.39 0.35
CA ARG A 44 7.58 -16.32 0.87
C ARG A 44 8.19 -17.07 -0.30
N ASP A 45 9.24 -16.50 -0.88
CA ASP A 45 10.00 -17.11 -1.96
C ASP A 45 11.03 -18.10 -1.38
N PRO A 46 10.86 -19.42 -1.54
CA PRO A 46 11.81 -20.40 -1.03
C PRO A 46 13.11 -20.46 -1.84
N ALA A 47 13.10 -19.99 -3.09
CA ALA A 47 14.30 -19.94 -3.94
C ALA A 47 15.14 -18.69 -3.63
N HIS A 48 14.48 -17.59 -3.26
CA HIS A 48 15.12 -16.32 -2.89
C HIS A 48 14.55 -15.73 -1.59
N PRO A 49 14.87 -16.31 -0.41
CA PRO A 49 14.37 -15.83 0.87
C PRO A 49 14.70 -14.35 1.15
N GLU A 50 15.80 -13.83 0.59
CA GLU A 50 16.20 -12.42 0.67
C GLU A 50 15.21 -11.46 -0.01
N ASN A 51 14.41 -11.95 -0.96
CA ASN A 51 13.39 -11.19 -1.67
C ASN A 51 11.99 -11.35 -1.05
N SER A 52 11.86 -12.15 0.00
CA SER A 52 10.57 -12.41 0.66
C SER A 52 10.10 -11.22 1.50
N GLN A 53 8.79 -11.09 1.66
CA GLN A 53 8.16 -10.04 2.48
C GLN A 53 8.16 -10.40 3.97
N TRP A 54 9.33 -10.70 4.53
CA TRP A 54 9.50 -11.10 5.93
C TRP A 54 8.88 -10.12 6.93
N TRP A 55 8.79 -8.84 6.57
CA TRP A 55 8.22 -7.77 7.39
C TRP A 55 6.68 -7.85 7.52
N LEU A 56 6.02 -8.60 6.63
CA LEU A 56 4.59 -8.94 6.73
C LEU A 56 4.33 -10.22 7.54
N ASP A 57 5.38 -10.98 7.87
CA ASP A 57 5.22 -12.25 8.56
C ASP A 57 4.94 -12.07 10.06
N ASP A 58 4.69 -13.18 10.75
CA ASP A 58 4.51 -13.24 12.19
C ASP A 58 5.77 -12.84 12.95
N GLN A 59 5.54 -12.10 14.04
CA GLN A 59 6.58 -11.86 15.03
C GLN A 59 7.08 -13.18 15.62
N ASN A 60 8.39 -13.38 15.60
CA ASN A 60 9.04 -14.41 16.39
C ASN A 60 10.23 -13.82 17.16
N ASN A 61 10.51 -14.35 18.35
CA ASN A 61 11.47 -13.74 19.29
C ASN A 61 12.95 -14.04 18.95
N THR A 62 13.24 -14.60 17.77
CA THR A 62 14.58 -15.08 17.39
C THR A 62 15.10 -14.45 16.11
N SER A 63 14.22 -14.17 15.15
CA SER A 63 14.59 -13.77 13.79
C SER A 63 13.74 -12.61 13.24
N ASN A 64 12.51 -12.44 13.75
CA ASN A 64 11.51 -11.47 13.29
C ASN A 64 10.88 -10.70 14.46
N ALA A 65 11.69 -10.29 15.45
CA ALA A 65 11.17 -9.67 16.67
C ALA A 65 10.46 -8.32 16.43
N ALA A 66 10.73 -7.67 15.29
CA ALA A 66 10.16 -6.39 14.90
C ALA A 66 9.11 -6.48 13.76
N ALA A 67 8.72 -7.69 13.33
CA ALA A 67 7.70 -7.85 12.29
C ALA A 67 6.33 -7.35 12.78
N ALA A 68 5.40 -7.03 11.87
CA ALA A 68 4.11 -6.47 12.27
C ALA A 68 3.05 -7.54 12.62
N GLY A 69 3.28 -8.81 12.27
CA GLY A 69 2.33 -9.89 12.57
C GLY A 69 1.10 -9.92 11.67
N PHE A 70 1.24 -9.58 10.39
CA PHE A 70 0.09 -9.46 9.49
C PHE A 70 -0.57 -10.79 9.18
N THR A 71 0.15 -11.92 9.14
CA THR A 71 -0.46 -13.23 8.91
C THR A 71 -1.53 -13.59 9.95
N LYS A 72 -1.31 -13.25 11.24
CA LYS A 72 -2.35 -13.35 12.28
C LYS A 72 -3.44 -12.29 12.17
N ALA A 73 -3.10 -11.08 11.75
CA ALA A 73 -4.10 -10.02 11.54
C ALA A 73 -5.11 -10.42 10.45
N TRP A 74 -4.63 -11.08 9.40
CA TRP A 74 -5.45 -11.54 8.27
C TRP A 74 -6.41 -12.68 8.62
N ASP A 75 -6.17 -13.43 9.70
CA ASP A 75 -7.17 -14.36 10.26
C ASP A 75 -8.40 -13.63 10.79
N SER A 76 -8.25 -12.36 11.20
CA SER A 76 -9.35 -11.52 11.66
C SER A 76 -9.97 -10.70 10.53
N THR A 77 -9.14 -10.10 9.67
CA THR A 77 -9.58 -9.36 8.48
C THR A 77 -8.43 -9.16 7.50
N THR A 78 -8.71 -9.30 6.21
CA THR A 78 -7.77 -8.94 5.12
C THR A 78 -7.85 -7.45 4.75
N GLY A 79 -8.51 -6.65 5.58
CA GLY A 79 -8.76 -5.23 5.35
C GLY A 79 -10.02 -4.97 4.54
N ALA A 80 -10.26 -3.69 4.23
CA ALA A 80 -11.48 -3.23 3.57
C ALA A 80 -11.17 -2.14 2.54
N ALA A 81 -12.08 -1.97 1.57
CA ALA A 81 -12.00 -0.94 0.54
C ALA A 81 -12.49 0.45 1.01
N ALA A 82 -13.23 0.50 2.12
CA ALA A 82 -13.82 1.75 2.63
C ALA A 82 -12.78 2.83 3.00
N PRO A 83 -11.66 2.54 3.69
CA PRO A 83 -10.61 3.54 3.87
C PRO A 83 -9.82 3.71 2.58
N VAL A 84 -9.96 4.88 1.95
CA VAL A 84 -9.09 5.30 0.85
C VAL A 84 -7.75 5.74 1.43
N ILE A 85 -6.66 5.22 0.85
CA ILE A 85 -5.29 5.54 1.27
C ILE A 85 -4.66 6.42 0.19
N ALA A 86 -4.41 7.70 0.51
CA ALA A 86 -3.70 8.59 -0.40
C ALA A 86 -2.18 8.35 -0.33
N VAL A 87 -1.54 8.18 -1.49
CA VAL A 87 -0.08 8.00 -1.61
C VAL A 87 0.50 9.21 -2.32
N LEU A 88 1.17 10.08 -1.55
CA LEU A 88 1.82 11.28 -2.05
C LEU A 88 3.28 10.97 -2.40
N ASP A 89 3.54 10.66 -3.67
CA ASP A 89 4.84 10.10 -4.08
C ASP A 89 5.19 10.42 -5.56
N SER A 90 6.06 9.63 -6.19
CA SER A 90 6.49 9.76 -7.60
C SER A 90 5.39 9.46 -8.63
N GLY A 91 4.25 8.95 -8.17
CA GLY A 91 3.13 8.49 -9.00
C GLY A 91 3.08 6.96 -9.08
N ILE A 92 2.32 6.46 -10.06
CA ILE A 92 2.11 5.03 -10.28
C ILE A 92 2.43 4.67 -11.73
N THR A 93 3.19 3.58 -11.91
CA THR A 93 3.34 2.94 -13.21
C THR A 93 2.34 1.78 -13.35
N SER A 94 2.04 1.39 -14.58
CA SER A 94 1.13 0.28 -14.85
C SER A 94 1.72 -1.02 -14.30
N HIS A 95 1.08 -1.59 -13.28
CA HIS A 95 1.54 -2.82 -12.62
C HIS A 95 0.38 -3.78 -12.41
N GLY A 96 0.56 -5.04 -12.84
CA GLY A 96 -0.51 -6.06 -12.80
C GLY A 96 -1.07 -6.28 -11.39
N ASP A 97 -0.20 -6.16 -10.39
CA ASP A 97 -0.51 -6.40 -8.98
C ASP A 97 -1.18 -5.20 -8.28
N LEU A 98 -1.44 -4.10 -9.00
CA LEU A 98 -2.20 -2.96 -8.50
C LEU A 98 -3.54 -2.80 -9.24
N ASN A 99 -3.85 -3.71 -10.16
CA ASN A 99 -5.07 -3.65 -10.96
C ASN A 99 -6.33 -3.72 -10.07
N GLY A 100 -7.25 -2.77 -10.25
CA GLY A 100 -8.49 -2.68 -9.48
C GLY A 100 -8.35 -2.06 -8.09
N HIS A 101 -7.14 -1.69 -7.67
CA HIS A 101 -6.87 -1.11 -6.35
C HIS A 101 -6.51 0.38 -6.43
N LEU A 102 -6.48 0.95 -7.63
CA LEU A 102 -6.11 2.33 -7.88
C LEU A 102 -7.34 3.18 -8.23
N LEU A 103 -7.50 4.28 -7.51
CA LEU A 103 -8.43 5.35 -7.86
C LEU A 103 -7.78 6.33 -8.86
N PRO A 104 -8.59 7.11 -9.60
CA PRO A 104 -8.08 8.18 -10.45
C PRO A 104 -7.32 9.24 -9.61
N GLY A 105 -6.01 9.31 -9.81
CA GLY A 105 -5.13 10.26 -9.14
C GLY A 105 -4.97 11.60 -9.85
N TYR A 106 -4.07 12.43 -9.32
CA TYR A 106 -3.67 13.70 -9.94
C TYR A 106 -2.17 13.96 -9.80
N ASN A 107 -1.59 14.66 -10.79
CA ASN A 107 -0.19 15.05 -10.82
C ASN A 107 -0.04 16.52 -10.46
N PHE A 108 0.59 16.75 -9.30
CA PHE A 108 0.86 18.06 -8.73
C PHE A 108 2.26 18.59 -9.08
N VAL A 109 3.14 17.81 -9.72
CA VAL A 109 4.48 18.26 -10.09
C VAL A 109 4.37 19.44 -11.06
N SER A 110 4.66 20.64 -10.54
CA SER A 110 4.36 21.89 -11.24
C SER A 110 5.34 22.22 -12.35
N LYS A 111 6.64 21.97 -12.13
CA LYS A 111 7.69 22.21 -13.13
C LYS A 111 7.69 21.10 -14.18
N PRO A 112 7.48 21.42 -15.47
CA PRO A 112 7.44 20.42 -16.53
C PRO A 112 8.70 19.55 -16.66
N GLU A 113 9.87 20.14 -16.42
CA GLU A 113 11.16 19.45 -16.49
C GLU A 113 11.27 18.36 -15.42
N PHE A 114 10.73 18.62 -14.23
CA PHE A 114 10.70 17.66 -13.13
C PHE A 114 9.56 16.65 -13.29
N ALA A 115 8.42 17.10 -13.84
CA ALA A 115 7.28 16.24 -14.10
C ALA A 115 7.55 15.17 -15.16
N ASN A 116 8.48 15.41 -16.10
CA ASN A 116 8.87 14.46 -17.15
C ASN A 116 7.65 13.90 -17.93
N ASN A 117 6.63 14.74 -18.15
CA ASN A 117 5.32 14.33 -18.65
C ASN A 117 4.92 15.06 -19.96
N GLY A 118 5.90 15.31 -20.83
CA GLY A 118 5.67 15.97 -22.12
C GLY A 118 5.47 17.48 -22.03
N GLY A 119 5.98 18.13 -20.99
CA GLY A 119 6.06 19.60 -20.94
C GLY A 119 4.88 20.32 -20.27
N THR A 120 3.96 19.60 -19.61
CA THR A 120 2.73 20.20 -19.07
C THR A 120 2.84 20.64 -17.61
N GLY A 121 3.67 19.97 -16.79
CA GLY A 121 3.64 20.18 -15.34
C GLY A 121 2.42 19.52 -14.73
N ARG A 122 1.58 20.25 -13.98
CA ARG A 122 0.37 19.67 -13.35
C ARG A 122 -0.59 19.11 -14.41
N SER A 123 -1.13 17.93 -14.17
CA SER A 123 -1.96 17.22 -15.16
C SER A 123 -2.91 16.22 -14.53
N ALA A 124 -3.98 15.85 -15.26
CA ALA A 124 -4.87 14.77 -14.86
C ALA A 124 -4.15 13.41 -14.81
N GLY A 125 -4.58 12.54 -13.90
CA GLY A 125 -3.93 11.26 -13.63
C GLY A 125 -2.65 11.43 -12.82
N ALA A 126 -2.06 10.32 -12.40
CA ALA A 126 -0.88 10.28 -11.54
C ALA A 126 0.18 9.30 -12.05
N ASN A 127 0.26 9.16 -13.37
CA ASN A 127 1.22 8.27 -14.01
C ASN A 127 2.65 8.68 -13.63
N ASP A 128 3.48 7.70 -13.29
CA ASP A 128 4.91 7.87 -13.10
C ASP A 128 5.62 7.61 -14.44
N PRO A 129 6.19 8.63 -15.11
CA PRO A 129 7.01 8.47 -16.30
C PRO A 129 8.47 8.10 -15.99
N GLY A 130 8.84 8.03 -14.71
CA GLY A 130 10.20 7.84 -14.23
C GLY A 130 10.88 9.15 -13.82
N ASP A 131 11.64 9.07 -12.74
CA ASP A 131 12.39 10.17 -12.11
C ASP A 131 13.91 10.11 -12.36
N SER A 132 14.36 9.24 -13.27
CA SER A 132 15.77 9.14 -13.64
C SER A 132 16.32 10.47 -14.15
N LEU A 133 17.56 10.78 -13.79
CA LEU A 133 18.33 11.90 -14.29
C LEU A 133 19.64 11.39 -14.84
N THR A 134 19.82 11.45 -16.16
CA THR A 134 21.05 11.03 -16.82
C THR A 134 22.13 12.10 -16.72
N GLN A 135 23.40 11.69 -16.82
CA GLN A 135 24.51 12.66 -16.82
C GLN A 135 24.40 13.67 -17.97
N ALA A 136 23.94 13.23 -19.14
CA ALA A 136 23.77 14.11 -20.29
C ALA A 136 22.69 15.18 -20.08
N GLU A 137 21.58 14.83 -19.44
CA GLU A 137 20.53 15.80 -19.06
C GLU A 137 21.05 16.82 -18.03
N PHE A 138 21.81 16.33 -17.05
CA PHE A 138 22.44 17.19 -16.04
C PHE A 138 23.40 18.19 -16.68
N ASP A 139 24.34 17.70 -17.50
CA ASP A 139 25.35 18.52 -18.17
C ASP A 139 24.72 19.51 -19.16
N GLY A 140 23.59 19.14 -19.77
CA GLY A 140 22.82 19.99 -20.67
C GLY A 140 22.18 21.22 -20.00
N ASN A 141 21.97 21.19 -18.67
CA ASN A 141 21.44 22.33 -17.92
C ASN A 141 21.79 22.26 -16.43
N THR A 142 23.06 22.48 -16.10
CA THR A 142 23.56 22.38 -14.71
C THR A 142 22.89 23.36 -13.74
N ALA A 143 22.36 24.47 -14.23
CA ALA A 143 21.63 25.44 -13.40
C ALA A 143 20.23 24.95 -13.01
N LEU A 144 19.54 24.23 -13.89
CA LEU A 144 18.23 23.62 -13.60
C LEU A 144 18.36 22.47 -12.60
N TRP A 145 19.43 21.69 -12.74
CA TRP A 145 19.67 20.46 -11.97
C TRP A 145 20.58 20.67 -10.75
N ASP A 146 20.83 21.91 -10.34
CA ASP A 146 21.66 22.21 -9.17
C ASP A 146 21.07 21.54 -7.91
N GLY A 147 21.93 20.81 -7.18
CA GLY A 147 21.54 20.00 -6.02
C GLY A 147 20.83 18.68 -6.31
N CYS A 148 20.58 18.33 -7.58
CA CYS A 148 19.96 17.06 -7.95
C CYS A 148 20.96 15.90 -7.96
N VAL A 149 20.52 14.71 -7.56
CA VAL A 149 21.30 13.48 -7.70
C VAL A 149 21.15 12.92 -9.11
N VAL A 150 22.27 12.75 -9.81
CA VAL A 150 22.29 12.03 -11.10
C VAL A 150 22.13 10.54 -10.84
N ASN A 151 21.01 9.99 -11.31
CA ASN A 151 20.73 8.57 -11.26
C ASN A 151 20.02 8.15 -12.55
N PRO A 152 20.66 7.34 -13.43
CA PRO A 152 20.06 6.94 -14.70
C PRO A 152 18.95 5.89 -14.54
N THR A 153 18.66 5.42 -13.33
CA THR A 153 17.61 4.45 -13.03
C THR A 153 16.46 5.11 -12.27
N SER A 154 15.24 4.96 -12.79
CA SER A 154 14.04 5.46 -12.12
C SER A 154 13.74 4.64 -10.87
N SER A 155 13.30 5.31 -9.81
CA SER A 155 13.01 4.70 -8.52
C SER A 155 11.71 3.88 -8.53
N TRP A 156 10.72 4.31 -9.31
CA TRP A 156 9.34 3.81 -9.24
C TRP A 156 8.76 3.80 -7.82
N HIS A 157 9.24 4.73 -6.98
CA HIS A 157 9.06 4.72 -5.53
C HIS A 157 7.58 4.68 -5.12
N GLY A 158 6.73 5.50 -5.76
CA GLY A 158 5.29 5.51 -5.46
C GLY A 158 4.58 4.19 -5.78
N THR A 159 5.04 3.46 -6.80
CA THR A 159 4.50 2.12 -7.14
C THR A 159 4.91 1.09 -6.09
N LEU A 160 6.16 1.16 -5.62
CA LEU A 160 6.65 0.29 -4.55
C LEU A 160 5.88 0.54 -3.24
N VAL A 161 5.68 1.80 -2.86
CA VAL A 161 4.90 2.18 -1.68
C VAL A 161 3.44 1.70 -1.80
N ALA A 162 2.81 1.91 -2.96
CA ALA A 162 1.45 1.44 -3.20
C ALA A 162 1.32 -0.09 -3.12
N GLY A 163 2.30 -0.84 -3.65
CA GLY A 163 2.33 -2.30 -3.57
C GLY A 163 2.39 -2.80 -2.12
N GLN A 164 3.20 -2.17 -1.27
CA GLN A 164 3.25 -2.52 0.15
C GLN A 164 1.91 -2.31 0.87
N LEU A 165 1.19 -1.25 0.52
CA LEU A 165 -0.09 -0.92 1.13
C LEU A 165 -1.22 -1.85 0.67
N GLY A 166 -1.24 -2.20 -0.61
CA GLY A 166 -2.41 -2.80 -1.22
C GLY A 166 -2.18 -3.48 -2.56
N ALA A 167 -1.07 -4.20 -2.74
CA ALA A 167 -0.98 -5.16 -3.82
C ALA A 167 -2.15 -6.16 -3.79
N ALA A 168 -2.62 -6.56 -4.96
CA ALA A 168 -3.63 -7.58 -5.14
C ALA A 168 -3.12 -8.89 -4.55
N THR A 169 -3.65 -9.26 -3.38
CA THR A 169 -3.07 -10.34 -2.58
C THR A 169 -3.87 -11.62 -2.76
N ASN A 170 -3.18 -12.76 -2.68
CA ASN A 170 -3.70 -14.10 -2.85
C ASN A 170 -4.20 -14.37 -4.30
N ASN A 171 -3.54 -13.74 -5.29
CA ASN A 171 -3.87 -13.86 -6.71
C ASN A 171 -2.92 -14.80 -7.48
N GLY A 172 -1.91 -15.37 -6.81
CA GLY A 172 -0.92 -16.27 -7.38
C GLY A 172 0.19 -15.56 -8.19
N ALA A 173 0.33 -14.25 -8.06
CA ALA A 173 1.32 -13.43 -8.72
C ALA A 173 1.97 -12.46 -7.73
N GLY A 174 3.13 -11.90 -8.10
CA GLY A 174 3.71 -10.76 -7.38
C GLY A 174 3.85 -10.95 -5.86
N VAL A 175 3.36 -9.95 -5.13
CA VAL A 175 3.57 -9.71 -3.70
C VAL A 175 2.23 -9.51 -2.97
N ALA A 176 2.24 -9.66 -1.65
CA ALA A 176 1.11 -9.30 -0.80
C ALA A 176 1.15 -7.81 -0.38
N GLY A 177 -0.03 -7.21 -0.22
CA GLY A 177 -0.21 -5.91 0.42
C GLY A 177 -0.68 -6.05 1.86
N ILE A 178 -0.49 -4.99 2.65
CA ILE A 178 -1.00 -4.91 4.04
C ILE A 178 -2.53 -5.07 4.07
N ASN A 179 -3.24 -4.29 3.25
CA ASN A 179 -4.69 -4.34 3.09
C ASN A 179 -5.02 -4.91 1.71
N TRP A 180 -5.51 -6.14 1.66
CA TRP A 180 -5.74 -6.88 0.42
C TRP A 180 -6.89 -6.28 -0.39
N ASN A 181 -7.70 -5.42 0.21
CA ASN A 181 -8.85 -4.76 -0.41
C ASN A 181 -8.65 -3.25 -0.53
N ALA A 182 -7.41 -2.75 -0.40
CA ALA A 182 -7.14 -1.32 -0.37
C ALA A 182 -7.66 -0.60 -1.63
N GLN A 183 -8.13 0.63 -1.43
CA GLN A 183 -8.32 1.60 -2.51
C GLN A 183 -7.29 2.71 -2.32
N ILE A 184 -6.37 2.81 -3.27
CA ILE A 184 -5.23 3.73 -3.21
C ILE A 184 -5.54 4.92 -4.12
N LEU A 185 -5.41 6.13 -3.59
CA LEU A 185 -5.48 7.38 -4.34
C LEU A 185 -4.05 7.87 -4.62
N PRO A 186 -3.54 7.74 -5.85
CA PRO A 186 -2.20 8.22 -6.16
C PRO A 186 -2.19 9.74 -6.31
N VAL A 187 -1.29 10.41 -5.59
CA VAL A 187 -1.10 11.86 -5.64
C VAL A 187 0.35 12.11 -6.00
N ARG A 188 0.62 12.35 -7.28
CA ARG A 188 1.99 12.49 -7.77
C ARG A 188 2.53 13.88 -7.42
N VAL A 189 3.45 13.95 -6.46
CA VAL A 189 4.07 15.20 -5.98
C VAL A 189 5.59 15.25 -6.23
N SER A 190 6.18 14.10 -6.59
CA SER A 190 7.59 13.95 -6.88
C SER A 190 7.83 13.54 -8.34
N GLY A 191 8.97 13.93 -8.89
CA GLY A 191 9.43 13.54 -10.21
C GLY A 191 10.96 13.56 -10.26
N LYS A 192 11.55 13.94 -11.40
CA LYS A 192 12.99 14.14 -11.48
C LYS A 192 13.42 15.18 -10.45
N CYS A 193 14.53 14.91 -9.76
CA CYS A 193 15.06 15.77 -8.70
C CYS A 193 14.14 15.95 -7.47
N GLY A 194 13.22 15.01 -7.24
CA GLY A 194 12.41 14.97 -6.01
C GLY A 194 11.13 15.81 -6.10
N ALA A 195 10.75 16.40 -4.97
CA ALA A 195 9.48 17.08 -4.79
C ALA A 195 9.64 18.51 -4.27
N SER A 196 8.82 19.43 -4.77
CA SER A 196 8.72 20.76 -4.18
C SER A 196 7.79 20.74 -2.97
N VAL A 197 8.13 21.50 -1.92
CA VAL A 197 7.27 21.61 -0.73
C VAL A 197 5.89 22.16 -1.07
N ALA A 198 5.82 23.08 -2.03
CA ALA A 198 4.55 23.63 -2.49
C ALA A 198 3.65 22.57 -3.14
N ASP A 199 4.21 21.73 -4.01
CA ASP A 199 3.44 20.66 -4.67
C ASP A 199 3.05 19.57 -3.67
N MET A 200 3.89 19.26 -2.68
CA MET A 200 3.52 18.37 -1.58
C MET A 200 2.35 18.92 -0.75
N VAL A 201 2.38 20.21 -0.41
CA VAL A 201 1.30 20.85 0.37
C VAL A 201 0.00 20.89 -0.41
N ASP A 202 0.04 21.21 -1.70
CA ASP A 202 -1.13 21.18 -2.56
C ASP A 202 -1.68 19.75 -2.71
N GLY A 203 -0.81 18.76 -2.90
CA GLY A 203 -1.19 17.35 -2.92
C GLY A 203 -1.85 16.89 -1.61
N MET A 204 -1.32 17.30 -0.45
CA MET A 204 -1.89 16.97 0.87
C MET A 204 -3.28 17.56 1.04
N ARG A 205 -3.46 18.83 0.64
CA ARG A 205 -4.75 19.52 0.70
C ARG A 205 -5.79 18.82 -0.19
N TRP A 206 -5.40 18.51 -1.42
CA TRP A 206 -6.28 17.84 -2.39
C TRP A 206 -6.68 16.43 -1.93
N ALA A 207 -5.73 15.65 -1.41
CA ALA A 207 -5.98 14.33 -0.84
C ALA A 207 -6.97 14.38 0.34
N ALA A 208 -6.93 15.44 1.14
CA ALA A 208 -7.86 15.67 2.25
C ALA A 208 -9.23 16.22 1.81
N GLY A 209 -9.49 16.36 0.50
CA GLY A 209 -10.75 16.86 -0.05
C GLY A 209 -10.85 18.40 -0.09
N LEU A 210 -9.75 19.12 0.15
CA LEU A 210 -9.72 20.58 0.05
C LEU A 210 -9.54 21.03 -1.40
N THR A 211 -10.12 22.16 -1.76
CA THR A 211 -9.94 22.78 -3.08
C THR A 211 -8.52 23.30 -3.25
N VAL A 212 -7.89 23.00 -4.38
CA VAL A 212 -6.58 23.52 -4.76
C VAL A 212 -6.70 24.26 -6.11
N PRO A 213 -6.24 25.52 -6.22
CA PRO A 213 -6.29 26.26 -7.48
C PRO A 213 -5.62 25.50 -8.64
N GLY A 214 -6.30 25.41 -9.77
CA GLY A 214 -5.80 24.73 -10.97
C GLY A 214 -5.90 23.21 -10.96
N ALA A 215 -6.34 22.58 -9.86
CA ALA A 215 -6.63 21.16 -9.78
C ALA A 215 -8.16 20.92 -9.79
N PRO A 216 -8.65 19.78 -10.30
CA PRO A 216 -10.05 19.39 -10.17
C PRO A 216 -10.40 19.12 -8.70
N VAL A 217 -11.69 19.07 -8.36
CA VAL A 217 -12.12 18.59 -7.04
C VAL A 217 -11.80 17.09 -6.93
N ASN A 218 -11.26 16.66 -5.79
CA ASN A 218 -11.06 15.25 -5.49
C ASN A 218 -12.44 14.60 -5.23
N PRO A 219 -12.86 13.60 -6.03
CA PRO A 219 -14.21 13.01 -5.95
C PRO A 219 -14.48 12.24 -4.66
#